data_AF-A0A958BHG9-F1
#
_entry.id   AF-A0A958BHG9-F1
#
_cell.length_a   1.000
_cell.length_b   1.000
_cell.length_c   1.000
_cell.angle_alpha   90.00
_cell.angle_beta   90.00
_cell.angle_gamma   90.00
#
_symmetry.space_group_name_H-M   'P 1'
#
loop_
_entity.id
_entity.type
_entity.pdbx_description
1 polymer ?
#
loop_
_entity_poly.entity_id
_entity_poly.type
_entity_poly.pdbx_seq_one_letter_code
_entity_poly.pdbx_strand_id
1 'polypeptide(L)'
;MGEDAKWMTQIRRGALELCILSILGRGKRYGYDIVQALTEADGLVIGEGTIYPLLNRLKHEGLVDAEWQSSPQGPQRKYYTLTPKGETRLMRMRDEWQRFATDVERLLGRQGDEGGERG
;
A
#
# COMPACT_ATOMS: atom_id res chain seq x y z
N MET A 1 5.04 9.98 24.14
CA MET A 1 4.52 9.54 22.82
C MET A 1 3.61 8.36 23.11
N GLY A 2 2.28 8.56 23.02
CA GLY A 2 1.27 7.70 23.65
C GLY A 2 1.02 6.36 22.96
N GLU A 3 0.31 5.46 23.64
CA GLU A 3 -0.02 4.09 23.19
C GLU A 3 -0.71 4.05 21.81
N ASP A 4 -1.56 5.04 21.52
CA ASP A 4 -2.25 5.19 20.23
C ASP A 4 -1.28 5.32 19.05
N ALA A 5 -0.16 6.02 19.24
CA ALA A 5 0.86 6.18 18.20
C ALA A 5 1.56 4.84 17.91
N LYS A 6 1.71 3.98 18.92
CA LYS A 6 2.30 2.65 18.78
C LYS A 6 1.35 1.71 18.03
N TRP A 7 0.07 1.73 18.36
CA TRP A 7 -0.96 0.96 17.65
C TRP A 7 -1.05 1.36 16.17
N MET A 8 -1.17 2.66 15.88
CA MET A 8 -1.26 3.14 14.50
C MET A 8 -0.02 2.80 13.66
N THR A 9 1.16 2.75 14.29
CA THR A 9 2.39 2.31 13.63
C THR A 9 2.31 0.85 13.17
N GLN A 10 1.69 -0.04 13.94
CA GLN A 10 1.52 -1.44 13.54
C GLN A 10 0.53 -1.57 12.37
N ILE A 11 -0.60 -0.86 12.43
CA ILE A 11 -1.59 -0.84 11.35
C ILE A 11 -0.96 -0.35 10.04
N ARG A 12 -0.24 0.78 10.09
CA ARG A 12 0.47 1.34 8.91
C ARG A 12 1.49 0.37 8.32
N ARG A 13 2.29 -0.30 9.16
CA ARG A 13 3.24 -1.32 8.69
C ARG A 13 2.55 -2.51 8.02
N GLY A 14 1.41 -2.96 8.57
CA GLY A 14 0.62 -4.05 7.99
C GLY A 14 -0.01 -3.69 6.64
N ALA A 15 -0.43 -2.43 6.46
CA ALA A 15 -1.04 -1.97 5.22
C ALA A 15 -0.03 -1.61 4.10
N LEU A 16 1.23 -1.31 4.46
CA LEU A 16 2.21 -0.72 3.53
C LEU A 16 2.45 -1.57 2.27
N GLU A 17 2.55 -2.90 2.40
CA GLU A 17 2.71 -3.79 1.24
C GLU A 17 1.52 -3.66 0.27
N LEU A 18 0.29 -3.71 0.79
CA LEU A 18 -0.92 -3.53 -0.01
C LEU A 18 -0.94 -2.18 -0.71
N CYS A 19 -0.49 -1.11 -0.04
CA CYS A 19 -0.43 0.23 -0.61
C CYS A 19 0.58 0.30 -1.78
N ILE A 20 1.79 -0.23 -1.62
CA ILE A 20 2.81 -0.27 -2.69
C ILE A 20 2.30 -1.06 -3.89
N LEU A 21 1.79 -2.27 -3.66
CA LEU A 21 1.26 -3.10 -4.75
C LEU A 21 0.08 -2.41 -5.43
N SER A 22 -0.79 -1.73 -4.68
CA SER A 22 -1.93 -0.96 -5.24
C SER A 22 -1.50 0.22 -6.11
N ILE A 23 -0.41 0.92 -5.74
CA ILE A 23 0.16 2.00 -6.55
C ILE A 23 0.69 1.45 -7.88
N LEU A 24 1.42 0.33 -7.82
CA LEU A 24 2.00 -0.33 -8.99
C LEU A 24 0.95 -1.03 -9.87
N GLY A 25 -0.18 -1.44 -9.31
CA GLY A 25 -1.32 -1.97 -10.05
C GLY A 25 -1.99 -0.96 -10.99
N ARG A 26 -1.62 0.32 -10.90
CA ARG A 26 -2.04 1.37 -11.86
C ARG A 26 -1.05 1.57 -13.00
N GLY A 27 0.04 0.80 -13.03
CA GLY A 27 1.08 0.85 -14.05
C GLY A 27 2.47 1.12 -13.48
N LYS A 28 3.46 1.11 -14.39
CA LYS A 28 4.87 1.37 -14.10
C LYS A 28 5.07 2.70 -13.39
N ARG A 29 5.83 2.72 -12.28
CA ARG A 29 6.11 3.93 -11.50
C ARG A 29 7.59 4.11 -11.18
N TYR A 30 8.05 5.35 -11.12
CA TYR A 30 9.37 5.68 -10.59
C TYR A 30 9.38 5.47 -9.07
N GLY A 31 10.45 4.89 -8.53
CA GLY A 31 10.58 4.61 -7.09
C GLY A 31 10.30 5.82 -6.19
N TYR A 32 10.75 7.01 -6.58
CA TYR A 32 10.47 8.24 -5.85
C TYR A 32 8.98 8.59 -5.85
N ASP A 33 8.28 8.45 -6.97
CA ASP A 33 6.83 8.74 -7.03
C ASP A 33 6.04 7.81 -6.10
N ILE A 34 6.51 6.56 -5.92
CA ILE A 34 5.92 5.62 -4.96
C ILE A 34 6.14 6.11 -3.53
N VAL A 35 7.38 6.52 -3.21
CA VAL A 35 7.73 7.08 -1.90
C VAL A 35 6.88 8.32 -1.61
N GLN A 36 6.85 9.26 -2.54
CA GLN A 36 6.11 10.51 -2.43
C GLN A 36 4.61 10.24 -2.18
N ALA A 37 3.99 9.37 -2.98
CA ALA A 37 2.57 9.01 -2.81
C ALA A 37 2.26 8.39 -1.43
N LEU A 38 3.20 7.68 -0.83
CA LEU A 38 3.04 7.07 0.50
C LEU A 38 3.31 8.07 1.64
N THR A 39 4.28 8.97 1.45
CA THR A 39 4.63 9.99 2.44
C THR A 39 3.60 11.12 2.53
N GLU A 40 2.94 11.45 1.41
CA GLU A 40 1.88 12.48 1.33
C GLU A 40 0.52 11.98 1.82
N ALA A 41 0.34 10.66 1.98
CA ALA A 41 -0.90 10.11 2.50
C ALA A 41 -0.94 10.27 4.04
N ASP A 42 -1.80 11.18 4.53
CA ASP A 42 -1.94 11.52 5.95
C ASP A 42 -2.13 10.29 6.87
N GLY A 43 -2.81 9.25 6.38
CA GLY A 43 -3.03 8.01 7.12
C GLY A 43 -1.84 7.03 7.11
N LEU A 44 -0.84 7.24 6.26
CA LEU A 44 0.24 6.29 5.96
C LEU A 44 1.64 6.84 6.25
N VAL A 45 1.78 7.95 6.98
CA VAL A 45 3.06 8.60 7.33
C VAL A 45 4.14 7.57 7.72
N ILE A 46 4.96 7.20 6.73
CA ILE A 46 5.98 6.16 6.79
C ILE A 46 7.25 6.77 6.21
N GLY A 47 8.35 6.66 6.94
CA GLY A 47 9.64 7.20 6.49
C GLY A 47 10.21 6.44 5.31
N GLU A 48 10.94 7.15 4.44
CA GLU A 48 11.58 6.61 3.23
C GLU A 48 12.46 5.38 3.52
N GLY A 49 13.13 5.37 4.68
CA GLY A 49 13.95 4.26 5.17
C GLY A 49 13.20 2.94 5.37
N THR A 50 11.86 2.94 5.31
CA THR A 50 11.03 1.73 5.34
C THR A 50 10.63 1.27 3.93
N ILE A 51 10.46 2.22 3.01
CA ILE A 51 9.86 1.96 1.69
C ILE A 51 10.87 1.29 0.75
N TYR A 52 12.11 1.79 0.69
CA TYR A 52 13.12 1.19 -0.20
C TYR A 52 13.52 -0.25 0.18
N PRO A 53 13.76 -0.59 1.46
CA PRO A 53 13.97 -1.98 1.87
C PRO A 53 12.78 -2.88 1.52
N LEU A 54 11.55 -2.37 1.68
CA LEU A 54 10.36 -3.11 1.31
C LEU A 54 10.26 -3.34 -0.20
N LEU A 55 10.50 -2.32 -1.04
CA LEU A 55 10.56 -2.49 -2.50
C LEU A 55 11.61 -3.55 -2.90
N ASN A 56 12.77 -3.57 -2.25
CA ASN A 56 13.78 -4.61 -2.47
C ASN A 56 13.29 -6.00 -2.05
N ARG A 57 12.58 -6.13 -0.91
CA ARG A 57 11.96 -7.39 -0.49
C ARG A 57 10.92 -7.88 -1.49
N LEU A 58 10.00 -7.01 -1.92
CA LEU A 58 8.97 -7.36 -2.90
C LEU A 58 9.59 -7.81 -4.23
N LYS A 59 10.72 -7.19 -4.62
CA LYS A 59 11.49 -7.63 -5.79
C LYS A 59 12.08 -9.02 -5.58
N HIS A 60 12.70 -9.27 -4.42
CA HIS A 60 13.29 -10.57 -4.09
C HIS A 60 12.22 -11.68 -4.03
N GLU A 61 11.02 -11.36 -3.58
CA GLU A 61 9.86 -12.26 -3.58
C GLU A 61 9.23 -12.44 -4.98
N GLY A 62 9.72 -11.72 -5.99
CA GLY A 62 9.21 -11.78 -7.37
C GLY A 62 7.82 -11.17 -7.54
N LEU A 63 7.40 -10.29 -6.63
CA LEU A 63 6.11 -9.58 -6.72
C LEU A 63 6.22 -8.32 -7.59
N VAL A 64 7.41 -7.72 -7.64
CA VAL A 64 7.69 -6.56 -8.49
C VAL A 64 8.97 -6.76 -9.27
N ASP A 65 9.01 -6.22 -10.48
CA ASP A 65 10.25 -6.06 -11.24
C ASP A 65 10.79 -4.65 -11.06
N ALA A 66 12.08 -4.48 -11.33
CA ALA A 66 12.72 -3.17 -11.27
C ALA A 66 13.76 -3.00 -12.37
N GLU A 67 13.61 -1.93 -13.13
CA GLU A 67 14.42 -1.60 -14.30
C GLU A 67 15.03 -0.21 -14.16
N TRP A 68 16.31 -0.09 -14.51
CA TRP A 68 16.95 1.21 -14.68
C TRP A 68 16.66 1.74 -16.07
N GLN A 69 16.12 2.96 -16.15
CA GLN A 69 15.92 3.66 -17.41
C GLN A 69 16.84 4.87 -17.47
N SER A 70 17.51 5.02 -18.61
CA SER A 70 18.34 6.17 -18.94
C SER A 70 17.45 7.41 -19.11
N SER A 71 17.79 8.48 -18.41
CA SER A 71 17.21 9.80 -18.69
C SER A 71 18.03 10.45 -19.81
N PRO A 72 17.41 11.07 -20.83
CA PRO A 72 18.14 11.80 -21.88
C PRO A 72 19.08 12.88 -21.32
N GLN A 73 18.70 13.47 -20.19
CA GLN A 73 19.54 14.35 -19.38
C GLN A 73 19.20 14.05 -17.91
N GLY A 74 20.16 13.50 -17.14
CA GLY A 74 20.00 13.26 -15.70
C GLY A 74 20.36 11.85 -15.22
N PRO A 75 20.29 11.62 -13.90
CA PRO A 75 20.63 10.33 -13.31
C PRO A 75 19.67 9.22 -13.77
N GLN A 76 20.16 7.98 -13.78
CA GLN A 76 19.31 6.82 -14.08
C GLN A 76 18.16 6.75 -13.07
N ARG A 77 16.96 6.43 -13.56
CA ARG A 77 15.76 6.28 -12.73
C ARG A 77 15.38 4.81 -12.64
N LYS A 78 15.11 4.36 -11.42
CA LYS A 78 14.64 3.00 -11.17
C LYS A 78 13.12 2.97 -11.20
N TYR A 79 12.58 2.31 -12.22
CA TYR A 79 11.15 2.08 -12.36
C TYR A 79 10.77 0.71 -11.84
N TYR A 80 9.56 0.61 -11.27
CA TYR A 80 9.00 -0.61 -10.73
C TYR A 80 7.69 -0.93 -11.45
N THR A 81 7.43 -2.23 -11.62
CA THR A 81 6.21 -2.80 -12.21
C THR A 81 5.76 -4.00 -11.40
N LEU A 82 4.45 -4.27 -11.35
CA LEU A 82 4.00 -5.57 -10.85
C LEU A 82 4.42 -6.67 -11.84
N THR A 83 4.77 -7.83 -11.28
CA THR A 83 4.84 -9.07 -12.05
C THR A 83 3.44 -9.72 -12.08
N PRO A 84 3.19 -10.75 -12.92
CA PRO A 84 1.94 -11.52 -12.85
C PRO A 84 1.69 -12.14 -11.45
N LYS A 85 2.76 -12.51 -10.75
CA LYS A 85 2.68 -12.98 -9.35
C LYS A 85 2.25 -11.84 -8.42
N GLY A 86 2.80 -10.65 -8.60
CA GLY A 86 2.43 -9.43 -7.88
C GLY A 86 0.96 -9.04 -8.09
N GLU A 87 0.46 -9.11 -9.31
CA GLU A 87 -0.94 -8.85 -9.64
C GLU A 87 -1.88 -9.84 -8.93
N THR A 88 -1.56 -11.13 -9.00
CA THR A 88 -2.31 -12.17 -8.30
C THR A 88 -2.31 -11.95 -6.79
N ARG A 89 -1.17 -11.57 -6.22
CA ARG A 89 -1.03 -11.25 -4.79
C ARG A 89 -1.87 -10.02 -4.42
N LEU A 90 -1.83 -8.95 -5.22
CA LEU A 90 -2.61 -7.75 -5.01
C LEU A 90 -4.12 -8.03 -4.99
N MET A 91 -4.61 -8.82 -5.96
CA MET A 91 -6.04 -9.19 -6.00
C MET A 91 -6.47 -9.90 -4.71
N ARG A 92 -5.73 -10.91 -4.27
CA ARG A 92 -6.03 -11.64 -3.03
C ARG A 92 -5.99 -10.74 -1.79
N MET A 93 -4.97 -9.89 -1.69
CA MET A 93 -4.85 -8.96 -0.57
C MET A 93 -5.98 -7.93 -0.53
N ARG A 94 -6.46 -7.47 -1.69
CA ARG A 94 -7.63 -6.57 -1.77
C ARG A 94 -8.88 -7.25 -1.24
N ASP A 95 -9.13 -8.49 -1.66
CA ASP A 95 -10.30 -9.26 -1.19
C ASP A 95 -10.23 -9.53 0.32
N GLU A 96 -9.05 -9.89 0.82
CA GLU A 96 -8.80 -10.10 2.27
C GLU A 96 -8.97 -8.80 3.06
N TRP A 97 -8.43 -7.69 2.57
CA TRP A 97 -8.55 -6.38 3.20
C TRP A 97 -10.00 -5.93 3.27
N GLN A 98 -10.76 -6.07 2.19
CA GLN A 98 -12.16 -5.66 2.16
C GLN A 98 -12.98 -6.43 3.20
N ARG A 99 -12.81 -7.76 3.26
CA ARG A 99 -13.49 -8.60 4.28
C ARG A 99 -13.12 -8.16 5.69
N PHE A 100 -11.82 -8.00 5.95
CA PHE A 100 -11.32 -7.59 7.26
C PHE A 100 -11.85 -6.23 7.69
N ALA A 101 -11.79 -5.23 6.80
CA ALA A 101 -12.26 -3.87 7.09
C ALA A 101 -13.76 -3.86 7.38
N THR A 102 -14.57 -4.57 6.58
CA THR A 102 -16.01 -4.70 6.80
C THR A 102 -16.32 -5.34 8.16
N ASP A 103 -15.63 -6.42 8.54
CA ASP A 103 -15.84 -7.07 9.84
C ASP A 103 -15.44 -6.17 11.02
N VAL A 104 -14.32 -5.44 10.89
CA VAL A 104 -13.87 -4.48 11.91
C VAL A 104 -14.90 -3.35 12.06
N GLU A 105 -15.35 -2.75 10.96
CA GLU A 105 -16.36 -1.67 10.98
C GLU A 105 -17.67 -2.13 11.63
N ARG A 106 -18.10 -3.36 11.34
CA ARG A 106 -19.28 -3.99 11.96
C ARG A 106 -19.12 -4.13 13.48
N LEU A 107 -17.97 -4.59 13.95
CA LEU A 107 -17.69 -4.75 15.38
C LEU A 107 -17.52 -3.42 16.11
N LEU A 108 -17.04 -2.38 15.44
CA LEU A 108 -16.90 -1.02 15.98
C LEU A 108 -18.24 -0.26 16.06
N GLY A 109 -19.35 -0.88 15.63
CA GLY A 109 -20.68 -0.32 15.82
C GLY A 109 -21.12 0.71 14.78
N ARG A 110 -20.44 0.81 13.63
CA ARG A 110 -21.04 1.42 12.43
C ARG A 110 -22.01 0.41 11.83
N GLN A 111 -23.13 0.18 12.51
CA GLN A 111 -24.33 -0.26 11.80
C GLN A 111 -24.69 0.85 10.83
N GLY A 112 -24.85 0.53 9.54
CA GLY A 112 -25.60 1.41 8.67
C GLY A 112 -26.96 1.69 9.33
N ASP A 113 -27.47 2.90 9.15
CA ASP A 113 -28.83 3.29 9.50
C ASP A 113 -29.86 2.23 9.05
N GLU A 114 -30.17 1.26 9.91
CA GLU A 114 -31.41 0.50 9.84
C GLU A 114 -32.38 1.13 10.83
N GLY A 115 -32.93 2.29 10.44
CA GLY A 115 -33.91 3.02 11.24
C GLY A 115 -34.82 3.98 10.47
N GLY A 116 -34.72 4.04 9.14
CA GLY A 116 -35.58 4.87 8.30
C GLY A 116 -36.58 4.04 7.50
N GLU A 117 -37.74 3.79 8.10
CA GLU A 117 -39.08 3.58 7.51
C GLU A 117 -39.87 2.53 8.31
N ARG A 118 -40.51 3.00 9.38
CA ARG A 118 -41.78 2.46 9.83
C ARG A 118 -42.83 3.54 9.65
N GLY A 119 -43.78 3.29 8.73
CA GLY A 119 -45.18 3.72 8.79
C GLY A 119 -45.47 5.21 8.75
#